data_AF-A0A4R5WHI6-F1
#
_entry.id   AF-A0A4R5WHI6-F1
#
_cell.length_a   1.000
_cell.length_b   1.000
_cell.length_c   1.000
_cell.angle_alpha   90.00
_cell.angle_beta   90.00
_cell.angle_gamma   90.00
#
_symmetry.space_group_name_H-M   'P 1'
#
loop_
_entity.id
_entity.type
_entity.pdbx_description
1 polymer ?
#
loop_
_entity_poly.entity_id
_entity_poly.type
_entity_poly.pdbx_seq_one_letter_code
_entity_poly.pdbx_strand_id
1 'polypeptide(L)'
;MASERQPNQAPPDPDPTTTPGLAPGGGSEPGDTPPDSGQESATSNPDPTPPAGGPKKLIAPTVVIAIYVLVFLTIAILFILKLVGVFN
;
A
#
# COMPACT_ATOMS: atom_id res chain seq x y z
N MET A 1 -20.30 16.65 49.91
CA MET A 1 -19.60 15.47 50.45
C MET A 1 -18.85 14.84 49.30
N ALA A 2 -17.61 15.27 49.12
CA ALA A 2 -16.72 14.83 48.04
C ALA A 2 -16.17 13.45 48.39
N SER A 3 -16.33 12.49 47.49
CA SER A 3 -15.66 11.19 47.58
C SER A 3 -14.59 11.18 46.50
N GLU A 4 -13.35 11.38 46.95
CA GLU A 4 -12.12 11.37 46.19
C GLU A 4 -12.02 10.06 45.41
N ARG A 5 -12.07 10.11 44.07
CA ARG A 5 -11.82 8.94 43.23
C ARG A 5 -10.33 8.62 43.33
N GLN A 6 -10.03 7.75 44.28
CA GLN A 6 -8.72 7.19 44.58
C GLN A 6 -7.95 6.90 43.28
N PRO A 7 -6.86 7.62 42.99
CA PRO A 7 -5.97 7.25 41.91
C PRO A 7 -5.39 5.90 42.32
N ASN A 8 -5.26 4.96 41.37
CA ASN A 8 -4.59 3.67 41.57
C ASN A 8 -5.45 2.48 42.07
N GLN A 9 -6.56 2.19 41.37
CA GLN A 9 -7.23 0.87 41.44
C GLN A 9 -7.13 0.10 40.11
N ALA A 10 -5.95 0.05 39.50
CA ALA A 10 -5.65 -1.10 38.65
C ALA A 10 -5.46 -2.31 39.60
N PRO A 11 -6.02 -3.49 39.30
CA PRO A 11 -5.63 -4.71 40.00
C PRO A 11 -4.10 -4.81 40.00
N PRO A 12 -3.45 -5.23 41.12
CA PRO A 12 -2.03 -5.51 41.11
C PRO A 12 -1.73 -6.50 39.98
N ASP A 13 -0.70 -6.23 39.17
CA ASP A 13 -0.27 -7.18 38.14
C ASP A 13 -0.02 -8.54 38.81
N PRO A 14 -0.54 -9.65 38.24
CA PRO A 14 -0.43 -10.96 38.85
C PRO A 14 1.05 -11.36 38.96
N ASP A 15 1.42 -11.96 40.09
CA ASP A 15 2.79 -12.41 40.31
C ASP A 15 3.17 -13.45 39.23
N PRO A 16 4.25 -13.25 38.46
CA PRO A 16 4.64 -14.16 37.38
C PRO A 16 4.96 -15.58 37.90
N THR A 17 5.28 -15.74 39.19
CA THR A 17 5.51 -17.07 39.79
C THR A 17 4.23 -17.86 40.02
N THR A 18 3.06 -17.20 39.99
CA THR A 18 1.75 -17.79 40.28
C THR A 18 0.81 -17.81 39.07
N THR A 19 1.22 -17.21 37.96
CA THR A 19 0.43 -17.15 36.72
C THR A 19 0.71 -18.40 35.87
N PRO A 20 -0.26 -19.32 35.70
CA PRO A 20 -0.06 -20.50 34.88
C PRO A 20 0.27 -20.11 33.42
N GLY A 21 1.30 -20.73 32.83
CA GLY A 21 1.70 -20.49 31.43
C GLY A 21 2.63 -19.28 31.19
N LEU A 22 3.05 -18.57 32.25
CA LEU A 22 4.10 -17.54 32.16
C LEU A 22 5.41 -18.07 32.74
N ALA A 23 6.43 -18.15 31.89
CA ALA A 23 7.80 -18.35 32.32
C ALA A 23 8.26 -17.17 33.21
N PRO A 24 9.20 -17.39 34.14
CA PRO A 24 9.82 -16.33 34.92
C PRO A 24 10.46 -15.29 33.98
N GLY A 25 9.81 -14.13 33.81
CA GLY A 25 10.17 -13.12 32.80
C GLY A 25 9.02 -12.65 31.90
N GLY A 26 7.82 -13.21 32.04
CA GLY A 26 6.61 -12.69 31.36
C GLY A 26 6.38 -13.21 29.94
N GLY A 27 7.15 -14.21 29.49
CA GLY A 27 6.93 -14.92 28.23
C GLY A 27 6.25 -16.27 28.46
N SER A 28 5.56 -16.82 27.47
CA SER A 28 5.06 -18.21 27.53
C SER A 28 6.16 -19.21 27.19
N GLU A 29 6.04 -20.45 27.65
CA GLU A 29 6.98 -21.51 27.25
C GLU A 29 6.85 -21.79 25.74
N PRO A 30 7.98 -21.94 25.00
CA PRO A 30 7.94 -22.37 23.61
C PRO A 30 7.30 -23.77 23.50
N GLY A 31 6.05 -23.83 23.05
CA GLY A 31 5.26 -25.07 23.02
C GLY A 31 3.85 -24.90 23.56
N ASP A 32 3.57 -23.85 24.34
CA ASP A 32 2.21 -23.36 24.50
C ASP A 32 1.75 -22.84 23.13
N THR A 33 0.75 -23.49 22.55
CA THR A 33 0.11 -23.00 21.33
C THR A 33 -0.26 -21.54 21.59
N PRO A 34 0.29 -20.57 20.83
CA PRO A 34 -0.13 -19.18 20.95
C PRO A 34 -1.66 -19.12 20.88
N PRO A 35 -2.34 -18.32 21.72
CA PRO A 35 -3.78 -18.11 21.57
C PRO A 35 -4.03 -17.66 20.13
N ASP A 36 -5.01 -18.27 19.46
CA ASP A 36 -5.35 -18.18 18.04
C ASP A 36 -5.02 -16.79 17.44
N SER A 37 -3.76 -16.62 17.04
CA SER A 37 -3.23 -15.35 16.53
C SER A 37 -3.39 -15.41 15.03
N GLY A 38 -4.63 -15.25 14.60
CA GLY A 38 -4.98 -15.38 13.19
C GLY A 38 -6.45 -15.20 12.85
N GLN A 39 -7.27 -14.67 13.76
CA GLN A 39 -8.61 -14.19 13.40
C GLN A 39 -8.52 -12.80 12.80
N GLU A 40 -7.72 -12.64 11.74
CA GLU A 40 -8.09 -11.64 10.74
C GLU A 40 -9.23 -12.28 9.97
N SER A 41 -10.45 -12.08 10.47
CA SER A 41 -11.64 -12.32 9.67
C SER A 41 -11.42 -11.59 8.37
N ALA A 42 -11.19 -12.34 7.28
CA ALA A 42 -11.28 -11.83 5.93
C ALA A 42 -12.58 -11.04 5.91
N THR A 43 -12.46 -9.71 5.80
CA THR A 43 -13.61 -8.83 5.91
C THR A 43 -14.65 -9.37 4.96
N SER A 44 -15.89 -9.58 5.41
CA SER A 44 -16.98 -10.07 4.56
C SER A 44 -17.35 -9.08 3.44
N ASN A 45 -16.53 -8.04 3.25
CA ASN A 45 -16.63 -7.08 2.18
C ASN A 45 -16.14 -7.74 0.89
N PRO A 46 -16.99 -7.86 -0.14
CA PRO A 46 -16.57 -8.39 -1.42
C PRO A 46 -15.40 -7.55 -1.96
N ASP A 47 -14.36 -8.24 -2.44
CA ASP A 47 -13.26 -7.58 -3.16
C ASP A 47 -13.85 -6.75 -4.31
N PRO A 48 -13.42 -5.49 -4.48
CA PRO A 48 -13.91 -4.66 -5.56
C PRO A 48 -13.56 -5.33 -6.89
N THR A 49 -14.59 -5.63 -7.68
CA THR A 49 -14.41 -6.19 -9.03
C THR A 49 -13.49 -5.28 -9.83
N PRO A 50 -12.35 -5.77 -10.33
CA PRO A 50 -11.47 -4.98 -11.16
C PRO A 50 -12.26 -4.48 -12.38
N PRO A 51 -12.13 -3.19 -12.75
CA PRO A 51 -12.93 -2.61 -13.83
C PRO A 51 -12.75 -3.44 -15.10
N ALA A 52 -13.87 -3.84 -15.73
CA ALA A 52 -13.91 -4.70 -16.92
C ALA A 52 -13.31 -4.08 -18.21
N GLY A 53 -12.55 -2.98 -18.07
CA GLY A 53 -11.80 -2.37 -19.15
C GLY A 53 -10.33 -2.77 -19.05
N GLY A 54 -9.90 -3.69 -19.92
CA GLY A 54 -8.47 -3.90 -20.20
C GLY A 54 -7.76 -2.59 -20.65
N PRO A 55 -6.47 -2.62 -21.02
CA PRO A 55 -5.59 -1.46 -21.16
C PRO A 55 -5.91 -0.48 -22.32
N LYS A 56 -7.19 -0.29 -22.68
CA LYS A 56 -7.69 0.67 -23.66
C LYS A 56 -7.40 2.13 -23.25
N LYS A 57 -7.06 2.37 -21.97
CA LYS A 57 -6.68 3.70 -21.44
C LYS A 57 -5.33 4.23 -21.98
N LEU A 58 -4.50 3.38 -22.61
CA LEU A 58 -3.18 3.77 -23.14
C LEU A 58 -3.20 4.22 -24.61
N ILE A 59 -4.30 4.03 -25.34
CA ILE A 59 -4.36 4.33 -26.77
C ILE A 59 -4.30 5.84 -27.01
N ALA A 60 -5.07 6.62 -26.25
CA ALA A 60 -5.14 8.08 -26.40
C ALA A 60 -3.76 8.78 -26.25
N PRO A 61 -2.99 8.60 -25.16
CA PRO A 61 -1.69 9.26 -25.03
C PRO A 61 -0.67 8.77 -26.07
N THR A 62 -0.71 7.49 -26.45
CA THR A 62 0.20 6.93 -27.45
C THR A 62 0.00 7.57 -28.83
N VAL A 63 -1.26 7.77 -29.25
CA VAL A 63 -1.57 8.43 -30.52
C VAL A 63 -1.10 9.88 -30.53
N VAL A 64 -1.30 10.61 -29.42
CA VAL A 64 -0.86 12.00 -29.29
C VAL A 64 0.67 12.11 -29.44
N ILE A 65 1.42 11.24 -28.74
CA ILE A 65 2.90 11.20 -28.85
C ILE A 65 3.33 10.89 -30.29
N ALA A 66 2.68 9.92 -30.95
CA ALA A 66 3.00 9.56 -32.33
C ALA A 66 2.81 10.74 -33.30
N ILE A 67 1.75 11.55 -33.12
CA ILE A 67 1.53 12.77 -33.91
C ILE A 67 2.65 13.78 -33.68
N TYR A 68 3.04 14.03 -32.43
CA TYR A 68 4.14 14.96 -32.13
C TYR A 68 5.47 14.52 -32.75
N VAL A 69 5.79 13.23 -32.67
CA VAL A 69 7.00 12.66 -33.30
C VAL A 69 6.95 12.88 -34.81
N LEU A 70 5.82 12.61 -35.47
CA LEU A 70 5.67 12.80 -36.91
C LEU A 70 5.85 14.26 -37.34
N VAL A 71 5.23 15.20 -36.61
CA VAL A 71 5.36 16.65 -36.84
C VAL A 71 6.80 17.11 -36.63
N PHE A 72 7.44 16.65 -35.56
CA PHE A 72 8.84 16.98 -35.29
C PHE A 72 9.77 16.48 -36.40
N LEU A 73 9.62 15.23 -36.85
CA LEU A 73 10.42 14.67 -37.93
C LEU A 73 10.22 15.44 -39.24
N THR A 74 8.98 15.79 -39.59
CA THR A 74 8.71 16.57 -40.81
C THR A 74 9.38 17.94 -40.77
N ILE A 75 9.26 18.67 -39.66
CA ILE A 75 9.94 19.96 -39.49
C ILE A 75 11.45 19.79 -39.55
N ALA A 76 12.02 18.80 -38.86
CA ALA A 76 13.46 18.56 -38.85
C ALA A 76 14.00 18.25 -40.26
N ILE A 77 13.33 17.39 -41.01
CA ILE A 77 13.69 17.05 -42.39
C ILE A 77 13.63 18.31 -43.26
N LEU A 78 12.50 19.04 -43.26
CA LEU A 78 12.35 20.26 -44.05
C LEU A 78 13.42 21.30 -43.73
N PHE A 79 13.76 21.45 -42.44
CA PHE A 79 14.81 22.35 -41.99
C PHE A 79 16.19 21.95 -42.52
N ILE A 80 16.52 20.65 -42.48
CA ILE A 80 17.77 20.13 -43.05
C ILE A 80 17.81 20.36 -44.57
N LEU A 81 16.73 20.05 -45.30
CA LEU A 81 16.68 20.26 -46.75
C LEU A 81 16.87 21.73 -47.10
N LYS A 82 16.26 22.65 -46.33
CA LYS A 82 16.48 24.09 -46.48
C LYS A 82 17.94 24.46 -46.23
N LEU A 83 18.55 23.94 -45.16
CA LEU A 83 19.94 24.24 -44.78
C LEU A 83 20.95 23.75 -45.84
N VAL A 84 20.69 22.58 -46.44
CA VAL A 84 21.51 21.99 -47.51
C VAL A 84 21.28 22.70 -48.86
N GLY A 85 20.34 23.64 -48.94
CA GLY A 85 20.07 24.42 -50.13
C GLY A 85 19.22 23.71 -51.18
N VAL A 86 18.53 22.63 -50.80
CA VAL A 86 17.57 21.92 -51.68
C VAL A 86 16.41 22.85 -52.09
N PHE A 87 16.06 23.79 -51.21
CA PHE A 87 15.00 24.78 -51.42
C PHE A 87 15.53 26.22 -51.53
N ASN A 88 16.83 26.41 -51.84
CA ASN A 88 17.44 27.74 -52.02
C ASN A 88 17.10 28.37 -53.36
#